data_AF-A0A7Z0QT43-F1
#
_entry.id   AF-A0A7Z0QT43-F1
#
_cell.length_a   1.000
_cell.length_b   1.000
_cell.length_c   1.000
_cell.angle_alpha   90.00
_cell.angle_beta   90.00
_cell.angle_gamma   90.00
#
_symmetry.space_group_name_H-M   'P 1'
#
loop_
_entity.id
_entity.type
_entity.pdbx_description
1 polymer ?
#
loop_
_entity_poly.entity_id
_entity_poly.type
_entity_poly.pdbx_seq_one_letter_code
_entity_poly.pdbx_strand_id
1 'polypeptide(L)' 'MNANDIELCRVYGQMSREYLGDVSWEQSEPRLREGWNRLRRDPAVEWDRAEPLVRTFWNLAPRIE' A
#
# COMPACT_ATOMS: atom_id res chain seq x y z
N MET A 1 12.44 -7.62 4.97
CA MET A 1 11.18 -7.25 5.61
C MET A 1 10.87 -8.28 6.65
N ASN A 2 10.52 -7.83 7.85
CA ASN A 2 10.04 -8.67 8.93
C ASN A 2 8.50 -8.85 8.82
N ALA A 3 7.90 -9.63 9.72
CA ALA A 3 6.47 -9.88 9.71
C ALA A 3 5.62 -8.60 9.91
N ASN A 4 6.08 -7.64 10.71
CA ASN A 4 5.38 -6.37 10.93
C ASN A 4 5.37 -5.50 9.66
N ASP A 5 6.46 -5.51 8.88
CA ASP A 5 6.53 -4.77 7.62
C ASP A 5 5.55 -5.35 6.59
N ILE A 6 5.45 -6.69 6.52
CA ILE A 6 4.51 -7.38 5.64
C ILE A 6 3.07 -7.04 6.03
N GLU A 7 2.77 -7.09 7.32
CA GLU A 7 1.45 -6.73 7.84
C GLU A 7 1.10 -5.27 7.57
N LEU A 8 2.07 -4.36 7.67
CA LEU A 8 1.88 -2.96 7.29
C LEU A 8 1.57 -2.81 5.79
N CYS A 9 2.27 -3.55 4.92
CA CYS A 9 1.98 -3.55 3.48
C CYS A 9 0.54 -4.03 3.21
N ARG A 10 0.09 -5.06 3.94
CA ARG A 10 -1.26 -5.60 3.84
C ARG A 10 -2.31 -4.57 4.22
N VAL A 11 -2.23 -4.04 5.44
CA VAL A 11 -3.19 -3.04 5.93
C VAL A 11 -3.19 -1.82 5.03
N TYR A 12 -2.01 -1.32 4.66
CA TYR A 12 -1.91 -0.13 3.83
C TYR A 12 -2.52 -0.32 2.43
N GLY A 13 -2.22 -1.44 1.77
CA GLY A 13 -2.78 -1.76 0.45
C GLY A 13 -4.29 -1.90 0.48
N GLN A 14 -4.83 -2.63 1.47
CA GLN A 14 -6.27 -2.86 1.60
C GLN A 14 -7.05 -1.59 1.91
N MET A 15 -6.62 -0.84 2.94
CA MET A 15 -7.28 0.41 3.32
C MET A 15 -7.21 1.46 2.21
N SER A 16 -6.10 1.51 1.47
CA SER A 16 -5.97 2.45 0.37
C SER A 16 -6.88 2.08 -0.81
N ARG A 17 -7.08 0.79 -1.08
CA ARG A 17 -8.05 0.33 -2.09
C ARG A 17 -9.48 0.73 -1.71
N GLU A 18 -9.85 0.51 -0.46
CA GLU A 18 -11.17 0.91 0.06
C GLU A 18 -11.38 2.42 -0.02
N TYR A 19 -10.37 3.22 0.35
CA TYR A 19 -10.46 4.68 0.34
C TYR A 19 -10.48 5.30 -1.06
N LEU A 20 -9.66 4.77 -1.99
CA LEU A 20 -9.51 5.32 -3.34
C LEU A 20 -10.52 4.72 -4.34
N GLY A 21 -11.26 3.68 -3.93
CA GLY A 21 -12.34 3.09 -4.72
C GLY A 21 -11.86 2.66 -6.11
N ASP A 22 -12.48 3.23 -7.15
CA ASP A 22 -12.26 2.86 -8.54
C ASP A 22 -11.04 3.52 -9.22
N VAL A 23 -10.29 4.36 -8.49
CA VAL A 23 -9.07 4.94 -9.03
C VAL A 23 -8.06 3.83 -9.36
N SER A 24 -7.46 3.93 -10.54
CA SER A 24 -6.45 2.96 -11.00
C SER A 24 -5.22 2.97 -10.10
N TRP A 25 -4.46 1.88 -10.12
CA TRP A 25 -3.20 1.80 -9.40
C TRP A 25 -2.24 2.90 -9.86
N GLU A 26 -2.10 3.11 -11.16
CA GLU A 26 -1.18 4.07 -11.78
C GLU A 26 -1.49 5.52 -11.35
N GLN A 27 -2.77 5.85 -11.17
CA GLN A 27 -3.19 7.16 -10.65
C GLN A 27 -3.00 7.29 -9.13
N SER A 28 -3.08 6.16 -8.41
CA SER A 28 -2.98 6.12 -6.95
C SER A 28 -1.54 6.08 -6.46
N GLU A 29 -0.65 5.37 -7.17
CA GLU A 29 0.70 5.03 -6.77
C GLU A 29 1.54 6.24 -6.31
N PRO A 30 1.54 7.40 -6.98
CA PRO A 30 2.27 8.57 -6.49
C PRO A 30 1.82 9.03 -5.10
N ARG A 31 0.51 9.02 -4.83
CA ARG A 31 -0.06 9.38 -3.52
C ARG A 31 0.23 8.32 -2.47
N LEU A 32 0.19 7.05 -2.87
CA LEU A 32 0.52 5.92 -1.99
C LEU A 32 1.99 5.94 -1.58
N ARG A 33 2.90 6.27 -2.51
CA ARG A 33 4.32 6.46 -2.22
C ARG A 33 4.53 7.54 -1.16
N GLU A 34 3.88 8.69 -1.31
CA GLU A 34 3.95 9.75 -0.31
C GLU A 34 3.39 9.33 1.06
N GLY A 35 2.24 8.65 1.06
CA GLY A 35 1.62 8.16 2.29
C GLY A 35 2.48 7.11 2.99
N TRP A 36 3.06 6.19 2.24
CA TRP A 36 3.99 5.18 2.76
C TRP A 36 5.22 5.80 3.43
N ASN A 37 5.82 6.81 2.79
CA ASN A 37 6.98 7.51 3.35
C ASN A 37 6.71 8.14 4.72
N ARG A 38 5.45 8.54 4.97
CA ARG A 38 4.99 9.10 6.26
C ARG A 38 4.61 8.01 7.27
N LEU A 39 4.07 6.88 6.79
CA LEU A 39 3.49 5.82 7.62
C LEU A 39 4.51 4.77 8.07
N ARG A 40 5.51 4.47 7.23
CA ARG A 40 6.49 3.41 7.48
C ARG A 40 7.19 3.63 8.82
N ARG A 41 7.32 2.54 9.58
CA ARG A 41 7.98 2.56 10.89
C ARG A 41 9.50 2.40 10.77
N ASP A 42 9.93 1.59 9.81
CA ASP A 42 11.33 1.33 9.51
C ASP A 42 11.77 2.14 8.28
N PRO A 43 12.75 3.07 8.43
CA PRO A 43 13.33 3.81 7.33
C PRO A 43 14.02 2.92 6.26
N ALA A 44 14.35 1.67 6.55
CA ALA A 44 14.93 0.73 5.59
C ALA A 44 13.88 0.04 4.69
N VAL A 45 12.59 0.22 4.98
CA VAL A 45 11.49 -0.28 4.15
C VAL A 45 10.98 0.85 3.27
N GLU A 46 11.79 1.18 2.27
CA GLU A 46 11.45 2.19 1.26
C GLU A 46 10.29 1.72 0.36
N TRP A 47 9.66 2.68 -0.32
CA TRP A 47 8.54 2.39 -1.22
C TRP A 47 8.87 1.33 -2.25
N ASP A 48 10.03 1.41 -2.91
CA ASP A 48 10.43 0.45 -3.95
C ASP A 48 10.52 -1.00 -3.44
N ARG A 49 10.69 -1.18 -2.11
CA ARG A 49 10.67 -2.50 -1.47
C ARG A 49 9.27 -2.95 -1.07
N ALA A 50 8.41 -2.01 -0.67
CA ALA A 50 7.05 -2.28 -0.19
C ALA A 50 6.02 -2.36 -1.32
N GLU A 51 6.22 -1.61 -2.40
CA GLU A 51 5.29 -1.42 -3.52
C GLU A 51 4.73 -2.73 -4.05
N PRO A 52 5.54 -3.78 -4.35
CA PRO A 52 5.00 -5.01 -4.92
C PRO A 52 4.01 -5.71 -3.98
N LEU A 53 4.26 -5.66 -2.67
CA LEU A 53 3.38 -6.26 -1.66
C LEU A 53 2.15 -5.38 -1.42
N VAL A 54 2.32 -4.06 -1.31
CA VAL A 54 1.19 -3.13 -1.20
C VAL A 54 0.25 -3.29 -2.40
N ARG A 55 0.79 -3.36 -3.62
CA ARG A 55 0.03 -3.59 -4.85
C ARG A 55 -0.69 -4.94 -4.85
N THR A 56 -0.01 -5.98 -4.37
CA THR A 56 -0.63 -7.31 -4.23
C THR A 56 -1.85 -7.23 -3.32
N PHE A 57 -1.73 -6.64 -2.14
CA PHE A 57 -2.84 -6.54 -1.19
C PHE A 57 -3.94 -5.56 -1.62
N TRP A 58 -3.57 -4.50 -2.33
CA TRP A 58 -4.52 -3.62 -3.02
C TRP A 58 -5.39 -4.39 -4.01
N ASN A 59 -4.78 -5.24 -4.85
CA ASN A 59 -5.50 -6.02 -5.85
C ASN A 59 -6.38 -7.12 -5.25
N LEU A 60 -6.03 -7.63 -4.06
CA LEU A 60 -6.82 -8.61 -3.31
C LEU A 60 -7.96 -7.97 -2.50
N ALA A 61 -7.91 -6.67 -2.26
CA ALA A 61 -8.96 -5.98 -1.51
C ALA A 61 -10.25 -5.87 -2.34
N PRO A 62 -11.41 -6.06 -1.71
CA PRO A 62 -12.69 -5.91 -2.38
C PRO A 62 -12.86 -4.47 -2.88
N ARG A 63 -13.46 -4.32 -4.07
CA ARG A 63 -13.99 -3.03 -4.49
C ARG A 63 -15.28 -2.80 -3.71
N ILE A 64 -15.41 -1.66 -3.05
CA ILE A 64 -16.70 -1.26 -2.49
C ILE A 64 -17.54 -0.75 -3.67
N GLU A 65 -18.57 -1.52 -4.02
CA GLU A 65 -19.59 -1.19 -5.04
C GLU A 65 -20.61 -0.17 -4.53
#